data_AF-A0A961JHA2-F1
#
_entry.id   AF-A0A961JHA2-F1
#
_cell.length_a   1.000
_cell.length_b   1.000
_cell.length_c   1.000
_cell.angle_alpha   90.00
_cell.angle_beta   90.00
_cell.angle_gamma   90.00
#
_symmetry.space_group_name_H-M   'P 1'
#
loop_
_entity.id
_entity.type
_entity.pdbx_description
1 polymer ?
#
loop_
_entity_poly.entity_id
_entity_poly.type
_entity_poly.pdbx_seq_one_letter_code
_entity_poly.pdbx_strand_id
1 'polypeptide(L)'
;IVSGGIRSGADVAKALALGADAVSIGTAALIALGDNDPRLEEEYQKLGTTAGAYDDWHEGRDPAGITTQDPALYGRFDPVLGGRRLSNYLKVMTLEAQTIARACGKSHLHNLEPEDLCALTLEAAAMAKIPLAGTDWYPGKGAF
;
A
#
# COMPACT_ATOMS: atom_id res chain seq x y z
N ILE A 1 -3.06 12.50 -7.59
CA ILE A 1 -2.15 11.44 -7.06
C ILE A 1 -2.38 11.27 -5.56
N VAL A 2 -2.69 10.07 -5.08
CA VAL A 2 -2.81 9.72 -3.65
C VAL A 2 -1.51 9.07 -3.16
N SER A 3 -1.02 9.47 -1.98
CA SER A 3 0.22 8.97 -1.40
C SER A 3 0.03 8.63 0.06
N GLY A 4 0.36 7.39 0.45
CA GLY A 4 0.25 6.89 1.83
C GLY A 4 -0.78 5.76 1.98
N GLY A 5 -0.43 4.73 2.76
CA GLY A 5 -1.32 3.60 3.06
C GLY A 5 -1.59 2.60 1.93
N ILE A 6 -1.08 2.86 0.71
CA ILE A 6 -1.24 1.99 -0.46
C ILE A 6 -0.31 0.79 -0.34
N ARG A 7 -0.89 -0.41 -0.24
CA ARG A 7 -0.14 -1.66 -0.02
C ARG A 7 -0.52 -2.79 -0.97
N SER A 8 -1.66 -2.69 -1.64
CA SER A 8 -2.22 -3.73 -2.52
C SER A 8 -2.87 -3.13 -3.77
N GLY A 9 -3.18 -3.96 -4.77
CA GLY A 9 -3.98 -3.55 -5.92
C GLY A 9 -5.40 -3.12 -5.55
N ALA A 10 -5.94 -3.61 -4.44
CA ALA A 10 -7.23 -3.16 -3.91
C ALA A 10 -7.19 -1.72 -3.41
N ASP A 11 -6.09 -1.31 -2.77
CA ASP A 11 -5.89 0.08 -2.38
C ASP A 11 -5.77 0.99 -3.62
N VAL A 12 -5.09 0.51 -4.67
CA VAL A 12 -4.99 1.22 -5.95
C VAL A 12 -6.37 1.41 -6.57
N ALA A 13 -7.14 0.33 -6.73
CA ALA A 13 -8.48 0.37 -7.32
C ALA A 13 -9.40 1.33 -6.55
N LYS A 14 -9.39 1.27 -5.21
CA LYS A 14 -10.16 2.18 -4.35
C LYS A 14 -9.75 3.63 -4.52
N ALA A 15 -8.45 3.93 -4.55
CA ALA A 15 -7.96 5.29 -4.72
C ALA A 15 -8.38 5.86 -6.09
N LEU A 16 -8.27 5.06 -7.16
CA LEU A 16 -8.68 5.46 -8.50
C LEU A 16 -10.20 5.68 -8.58
N ALA A 17 -11.00 4.77 -8.01
CA ALA A 17 -12.45 4.91 -7.94
C ALA A 17 -12.89 6.19 -7.19
N LEU A 18 -12.13 6.60 -6.17
CA LEU A 18 -12.36 7.87 -5.45
C LEU A 18 -11.81 9.11 -6.17
N GLY A 19 -11.36 8.97 -7.43
CA GLY A 19 -10.95 10.07 -8.29
C GLY A 19 -9.44 10.35 -8.32
N ALA A 20 -8.59 9.46 -7.83
CA ALA A 20 -7.14 9.62 -7.97
C ALA A 20 -6.65 9.26 -9.39
N ASP A 21 -5.80 10.10 -9.98
CA ASP A 21 -5.16 9.78 -11.27
C ASP A 21 -4.05 8.73 -11.15
N ALA A 22 -3.45 8.60 -9.97
CA ALA A 22 -2.37 7.65 -9.69
C ALA A 22 -2.18 7.50 -8.18
N VAL A 23 -1.41 6.48 -7.80
CA VAL A 23 -0.99 6.22 -6.42
C VAL A 23 0.53 6.24 -6.30
N SER A 24 1.01 6.62 -5.12
CA SER A 24 2.42 6.50 -4.71
C SER A 24 2.56 5.45 -3.61
N ILE A 25 3.64 4.66 -3.68
CA ILE A 25 4.02 3.64 -2.70
C ILE A 25 5.35 4.02 -2.05
N GLY A 26 5.42 3.88 -0.72
CA GLY A 26 6.62 4.18 0.08
C GLY A 26 7.03 2.95 0.89
N THR A 27 6.58 2.86 2.14
CA THR A 27 6.89 1.76 3.07
C THR A 27 6.61 0.38 2.48
N ALA A 28 5.49 0.20 1.75
CA ALA A 28 5.19 -1.09 1.12
C ALA A 28 6.25 -1.51 0.09
N ALA A 29 6.85 -0.56 -0.64
CA ALA A 29 7.95 -0.82 -1.55
C ALA A 29 9.23 -1.20 -0.77
N LEU A 30 9.52 -0.54 0.34
CA LEU A 30 10.66 -0.87 1.21
C LEU A 30 10.53 -2.30 1.78
N ILE A 31 9.34 -2.65 2.28
CA ILE A 31 9.05 -4.01 2.76
C ILE A 31 9.22 -5.02 1.63
N ALA A 32 8.76 -4.71 0.41
CA ALA A 32 8.96 -5.59 -0.74
C ALA A 32 10.46 -5.79 -1.08
N LEU A 33 11.31 -4.77 -0.88
CA LEU A 33 12.77 -4.90 -1.03
C LEU A 33 13.37 -5.84 0.04
N GLY A 34 12.76 -5.90 1.22
CA GLY A 34 13.18 -6.73 2.35
C GLY A 34 13.43 -5.93 3.63
N ASP A 35 12.93 -4.70 3.72
CA ASP A 35 12.90 -3.98 4.98
C ASP A 35 12.04 -4.74 5.99
N ASN A 36 12.43 -4.71 7.25
CA ASN A 36 11.72 -5.39 8.33
C ASN A 36 11.55 -6.92 8.14
N ASP A 37 12.42 -7.56 7.33
CA ASP A 37 12.37 -9.00 7.05
C ASP A 37 12.63 -9.83 8.33
N PRO A 38 11.76 -10.80 8.67
CA PRO A 38 11.91 -11.65 9.86
C PRO A 38 13.25 -12.40 9.97
N ARG A 39 13.97 -12.61 8.85
CA ARG A 39 15.32 -13.19 8.90
C ARG A 39 16.32 -12.35 9.69
N LEU A 40 16.04 -11.07 9.89
CA LEU A 40 16.90 -10.10 10.57
C LEU A 40 16.45 -9.84 12.01
N GLU A 41 15.57 -10.67 12.59
CA GLU A 41 15.05 -10.50 13.95
C GLU A 41 16.16 -10.23 14.98
N GLU A 42 17.24 -11.03 14.96
CA GLU A 42 18.36 -10.85 15.89
C GLU A 42 19.06 -9.49 15.73
N GLU A 43 19.11 -8.92 14.53
CA GLU A 43 19.68 -7.59 14.30
C GLU A 43 18.72 -6.49 14.79
N TYR A 44 17.42 -6.64 14.56
CA TYR A 44 16.41 -5.71 15.04
C TYR A 44 16.34 -5.68 16.58
N GLN A 45 16.48 -6.84 17.23
CA GLN A 45 16.56 -6.93 18.70
C GLN A 45 17.77 -6.18 19.28
N LYS A 46 18.90 -6.12 18.58
CA LYS A 46 20.06 -5.30 18.99
C LYS A 46 19.76 -3.80 18.96
N LEU A 47 18.77 -3.38 18.17
CA LEU A 47 18.27 -2.01 18.11
C LEU A 47 17.13 -1.75 19.11
N GLY A 48 16.74 -2.76 19.91
CA GLY A 48 15.64 -2.64 20.87
C GLY A 48 14.24 -2.73 20.24
N THR A 49 14.12 -3.29 19.04
CA THR A 49 12.86 -3.49 18.31
C THR A 49 12.74 -4.95 17.80
N THR A 50 11.75 -5.22 16.95
CA THR A 50 11.50 -6.53 16.32
C THR A 50 11.24 -6.35 14.82
N ALA A 51 11.47 -7.39 14.03
CA ALA A 51 11.16 -7.37 12.61
C ALA A 51 9.67 -7.06 12.37
N GLY A 52 9.38 -6.15 11.45
CA GLY A 52 8.03 -5.66 11.19
C GLY A 52 7.65 -4.39 11.96
N ALA A 53 8.46 -3.99 12.95
CA ALA A 53 8.18 -2.84 13.83
C ALA A 53 9.28 -1.77 13.84
N TYR A 54 10.38 -1.93 13.09
CA TYR A 54 11.39 -0.88 13.00
C TYR A 54 10.88 0.28 12.13
N ASP A 55 10.75 1.47 12.74
CA ASP A 55 10.29 2.72 12.11
C ASP A 55 11.24 3.91 12.34
N ASP A 56 12.36 3.71 13.02
CA ASP A 56 13.40 4.72 13.27
C ASP A 56 14.33 4.93 12.06
N TRP A 57 13.76 4.98 10.83
CA TRP A 57 14.52 5.07 9.57
C TRP A 57 15.48 6.27 9.53
N HIS A 58 15.12 7.35 10.21
CA HIS A 58 15.92 8.57 10.30
C HIS A 58 17.24 8.39 11.06
N GLU A 59 17.36 7.34 11.90
CA GLU A 59 18.62 7.00 12.56
C GLU A 59 19.64 6.36 11.62
N GLY A 60 19.20 5.88 10.45
CA GLY A 60 20.08 5.27 9.44
C GLY A 60 20.71 3.95 9.87
N ARG A 61 20.10 3.22 10.81
CA ARG A 61 20.64 1.96 11.38
C ARG A 61 19.96 0.70 10.85
N ASP A 62 19.21 0.82 9.75
CA ASP A 62 18.47 -0.30 9.17
C ASP A 62 19.37 -1.51 8.89
N PRO A 63 19.18 -2.65 9.59
CA PRO A 63 19.93 -3.87 9.38
C PRO A 63 19.77 -4.47 7.98
N ALA A 64 18.68 -4.18 7.28
CA ALA A 64 18.42 -4.66 5.92
C ALA A 64 19.26 -3.92 4.87
N GLY A 65 19.89 -2.79 5.24
CA GLY A 65 20.75 -2.02 4.36
C GLY A 65 20.00 -1.13 3.37
N ILE A 66 18.71 -0.87 3.59
CA ILE A 66 17.85 -0.13 2.67
C ILE A 66 17.78 1.35 3.06
N THR A 67 17.47 1.65 4.32
CA THR A 67 17.41 3.03 4.83
C THR A 67 18.61 3.35 5.70
N THR A 68 19.80 3.34 5.10
CA THR A 68 21.07 3.63 5.78
C THR A 68 22.08 4.26 4.83
N GLN A 69 23.02 5.02 5.38
CA GLN A 69 24.22 5.49 4.69
C GLN A 69 25.51 4.93 5.29
N ASP A 70 25.42 4.04 6.29
CA ASP A 70 26.58 3.34 6.85
C ASP A 70 27.07 2.32 5.81
N PRO A 71 28.33 2.40 5.32
CA PRO A 71 28.86 1.46 4.35
C PRO A 71 28.75 -0.02 4.77
N ALA A 72 28.85 -0.32 6.07
CA ALA A 72 28.77 -1.68 6.59
C ALA A 72 27.35 -2.26 6.54
N LEU A 73 26.33 -1.40 6.66
CA LEU A 73 24.92 -1.79 6.54
C LEU A 73 24.46 -1.74 5.09
N TYR A 74 24.79 -0.67 4.37
CA TYR A 74 24.48 -0.50 2.95
C TYR A 74 24.97 -1.68 2.10
N GLY A 75 26.17 -2.20 2.39
CA GLY A 75 26.73 -3.37 1.72
C GLY A 75 25.94 -4.67 1.92
N ARG A 76 24.97 -4.73 2.84
CA ARG A 76 24.12 -5.90 3.09
C ARG A 76 22.99 -6.03 2.07
N PHE A 77 22.62 -4.95 1.39
CA PHE A 77 21.52 -4.95 0.43
C PHE A 77 21.97 -5.46 -0.95
N ASP A 78 21.32 -6.49 -1.47
CA ASP A 78 21.50 -6.97 -2.84
C ASP A 78 20.51 -6.24 -3.77
N PRO A 79 20.97 -5.29 -4.62
CA PRO A 79 20.07 -4.52 -5.49
C PRO A 79 19.41 -5.36 -6.59
N VAL A 80 20.06 -6.44 -7.03
CA VAL A 80 19.50 -7.32 -8.08
C VAL A 80 18.37 -8.16 -7.51
N LEU A 81 18.57 -8.74 -6.33
CA LEU A 81 17.51 -9.48 -5.63
C LEU A 81 16.37 -8.55 -5.21
N GLY A 82 16.67 -7.39 -4.61
CA GLY A 82 15.69 -6.39 -4.22
C GLY A 82 14.85 -5.92 -5.41
N GLY A 83 15.49 -5.60 -6.54
CA GLY A 83 14.78 -5.22 -7.76
C GLY A 83 13.83 -6.30 -8.28
N ARG A 84 14.21 -7.59 -8.20
CA ARG A 84 13.32 -8.72 -8.56
C ARG A 84 12.11 -8.80 -7.63
N ARG A 85 12.31 -8.64 -6.31
CA ARG A 85 11.22 -8.66 -5.32
C ARG A 85 10.25 -7.49 -5.54
N LEU A 86 10.77 -6.28 -5.73
CA LEU A 86 9.95 -5.10 -6.02
C LEU A 86 9.18 -5.25 -7.35
N SER A 87 9.80 -5.82 -8.39
CA SER A 87 9.12 -6.10 -9.66
C SER A 87 7.96 -7.09 -9.48
N ASN A 88 8.15 -8.14 -8.67
CA ASN A 88 7.08 -9.10 -8.37
C ASN A 88 5.93 -8.43 -7.61
N TYR A 89 6.24 -7.60 -6.62
CA TYR A 89 5.24 -6.82 -5.88
C TYR A 89 4.41 -5.93 -6.80
N LEU A 90 5.06 -5.12 -7.66
CA LEU A 90 4.37 -4.25 -8.62
C LEU A 90 3.51 -5.03 -9.62
N LYS A 91 3.98 -6.19 -10.09
CA LYS A 91 3.20 -7.07 -10.97
C LYS A 91 1.94 -7.57 -10.27
N VAL A 92 2.04 -8.05 -9.03
CA VAL A 92 0.90 -8.54 -8.25
C VAL A 92 -0.10 -7.41 -8.01
N MET A 93 0.35 -6.23 -7.56
CA MET A 93 -0.53 -5.07 -7.40
C MET A 93 -1.28 -4.72 -8.69
N THR A 94 -0.60 -4.77 -9.83
CA THR A 94 -1.19 -4.48 -11.14
C THR A 94 -2.26 -5.52 -11.48
N LEU A 95 -1.96 -6.81 -11.32
CA LEU A 95 -2.89 -7.91 -11.58
C LEU A 95 -4.12 -7.85 -10.68
N GLU A 96 -3.94 -7.52 -9.40
CA GLU A 96 -5.04 -7.34 -8.44
C GLU A 96 -5.96 -6.19 -8.86
N ALA A 97 -5.39 -5.01 -9.13
CA ALA A 97 -6.17 -3.83 -9.55
C ALA A 97 -6.94 -4.12 -10.85
N GLN A 98 -6.30 -4.76 -11.83
CA GLN A 98 -6.95 -5.18 -13.09
C GLN A 98 -8.06 -6.20 -12.85
N THR A 99 -7.90 -7.09 -11.88
CA THR A 99 -8.93 -8.08 -11.53
C THR A 99 -10.15 -7.41 -10.93
N ILE A 100 -9.95 -6.41 -10.05
CA ILE A 100 -11.05 -5.63 -9.47
C ILE A 100 -11.78 -4.83 -10.53
N ALA A 101 -11.08 -4.10 -11.40
CA ALA A 101 -11.72 -3.35 -12.48
C ALA A 101 -12.57 -4.26 -13.39
N ARG A 102 -12.05 -5.44 -13.75
CA ARG A 102 -12.82 -6.42 -14.52
C ARG A 102 -14.04 -6.94 -13.77
N ALA A 103 -13.92 -7.17 -12.46
CA ALA A 103 -15.05 -7.61 -11.63
C ALA A 103 -16.16 -6.54 -11.56
N CYS A 104 -15.80 -5.25 -11.60
CA CYS A 104 -16.72 -4.12 -11.71
C CYS A 104 -17.22 -3.86 -13.14
N GLY A 105 -16.89 -4.73 -14.12
CA GLY A 105 -17.30 -4.56 -15.51
C GLY A 105 -16.56 -3.44 -16.26
N LYS A 106 -15.44 -2.95 -15.73
CA LYS A 106 -14.65 -1.87 -16.32
C LYS A 106 -13.53 -2.43 -17.20
N SER A 107 -13.34 -1.84 -18.37
CA SER A 107 -12.26 -2.21 -19.32
C SER A 107 -10.91 -1.54 -19.01
N HIS A 108 -10.91 -0.50 -18.17
CA HIS A 108 -9.74 0.28 -17.81
C HIS A 108 -9.80 0.70 -16.34
N LEU A 109 -8.66 0.81 -15.67
CA LEU A 109 -8.59 1.18 -14.25
C LEU A 109 -9.19 2.57 -13.99
N HIS A 110 -8.94 3.55 -14.86
CA HIS A 110 -9.53 4.90 -14.76
C HIS A 110 -11.04 4.97 -15.03
N ASN A 111 -11.68 3.86 -15.40
CA ASN A 111 -13.14 3.82 -15.52
C ASN A 111 -13.80 3.35 -14.22
N LEU A 112 -13.02 3.06 -13.17
CA LEU A 112 -13.54 2.85 -11.83
C LEU A 112 -14.13 4.15 -11.29
N GLU A 113 -15.28 4.04 -10.65
CA GLU A 113 -16.06 5.18 -10.16
C GLU A 113 -16.50 4.93 -8.71
N PRO A 114 -16.93 5.96 -7.97
CA PRO A 114 -17.44 5.82 -6.60
C PRO A 114 -18.55 4.76 -6.47
N GLU A 115 -19.36 4.55 -7.50
CA GLU A 115 -20.45 3.58 -7.56
C GLU A 115 -19.97 2.12 -7.52
N ASP A 116 -18.70 1.87 -7.85
CA ASP A 116 -18.09 0.53 -7.76
C ASP A 116 -17.66 0.18 -6.32
N LEU A 117 -17.84 1.10 -5.37
CA LEU A 117 -17.47 0.94 -3.97
C LEU A 117 -18.69 0.87 -3.05
N CYS A 118 -18.51 0.21 -1.91
CA CYS A 118 -19.37 0.37 -0.75
C CYS A 118 -18.53 0.60 0.51
N ALA A 119 -19.05 1.41 1.43
CA ALA A 119 -18.41 1.66 2.71
C ALA A 119 -18.77 0.55 3.72
N LEU A 120 -17.79 0.09 4.49
CA LEU A 120 -18.00 -0.93 5.52
C LEU A 120 -18.30 -0.33 6.91
N THR A 121 -18.05 0.97 7.10
CA THR A 121 -18.32 1.68 8.35
C THR A 121 -19.02 3.01 8.09
N LEU A 122 -19.71 3.53 9.10
CA LEU A 122 -20.42 4.81 9.03
C LEU A 122 -19.47 5.98 8.78
N GLU A 123 -18.29 5.95 9.39
CA GLU A 123 -17.25 6.97 9.24
C GLU A 123 -16.72 7.01 7.81
N ALA A 124 -16.43 5.83 7.23
CA ALA A 124 -16.00 5.74 5.84
C ALA A 124 -17.09 6.25 4.88
N ALA A 125 -18.36 5.89 5.14
CA ALA A 125 -19.49 6.37 4.36
C ALA A 125 -19.60 7.90 4.43
N ALA A 126 -19.51 8.48 5.62
CA ALA A 126 -19.59 9.91 5.85
C ALA A 126 -18.44 10.67 5.16
N MET A 127 -17.21 10.18 5.31
CA MET A 127 -16.01 10.86 4.82
C MET A 127 -15.87 10.77 3.30
N ALA A 128 -16.10 9.59 2.73
CA ALA A 128 -15.92 9.33 1.31
C ALA A 128 -17.19 9.60 0.48
N LYS A 129 -18.34 9.82 1.13
CA LYS A 129 -19.67 9.94 0.49
C LYS A 129 -20.01 8.72 -0.37
N ILE A 130 -19.59 7.55 0.10
CA ILE A 130 -19.88 6.24 -0.49
C ILE A 130 -20.99 5.58 0.31
N PRO A 131 -22.01 4.97 -0.31
CA PRO A 131 -23.08 4.29 0.43
C PRO A 131 -22.56 3.21 1.37
N LEU A 132 -23.17 3.11 2.55
CA LEU A 132 -22.92 2.00 3.47
C LEU A 132 -23.38 0.69 2.81
N ALA A 133 -22.57 -0.36 2.91
CA ALA A 133 -22.84 -1.66 2.30
C ALA A 133 -24.25 -2.17 2.62
N GLY A 134 -24.98 -2.60 1.57
CA GLY A 134 -26.38 -3.03 1.69
C GLY A 134 -27.40 -1.89 1.72
N THR A 135 -26.98 -0.64 1.50
CA THR A 135 -27.85 0.54 1.48
C THR A 135 -27.46 1.50 0.36
N ASP A 136 -28.34 2.45 0.05
CA ASP A 136 -28.02 3.60 -0.83
C ASP A 136 -27.68 4.86 -0.02
N TRP A 137 -27.38 4.74 1.27
CA TRP A 137 -27.31 5.87 2.19
C TRP A 137 -25.89 6.16 2.69
N TYR A 138 -25.58 7.44 2.87
CA TYR A 138 -24.46 7.92 3.68
C TYR A 138 -24.89 9.19 4.45
N PRO A 139 -24.25 9.53 5.58
CA PRO A 139 -24.59 10.74 6.35
C PRO A 139 -24.59 12.01 5.50
N GLY A 140 -25.71 12.74 5.51
CA GLY A 140 -25.86 13.97 4.72
C GLY A 140 -26.31 13.76 3.27
N LYS A 141 -26.52 12.52 2.81
CA LYS A 141 -27.24 12.26 1.55
C LYS A 141 -28.70 12.69 1.72
N GLY A 142 -29.15 13.66 0.92
CA GLY A 142 -30.54 14.12 0.93
C GLY A 142 -31.51 13.04 0.46
N ALA A 143 -32.78 13.13 0.87
CA ALA A 143 -33.83 12.24 0.41
C ALA A 143 -34.35 12.70 -0.96
N PHE A 144 -33.68 12.26 -2.03
CA PHE A 144 -34.24 12.19 -3.38
C PHE A 144 -33.77 10.91 -4.05
#